data_AF-A0A528BBJ4-F1
#
_entry.id   AF-A0A528BBJ4-F1
#
_cell.length_a   1.000
_cell.length_b   1.000
_cell.length_c   1.000
_cell.angle_alpha   90.00
_cell.angle_beta   90.00
_cell.angle_gamma   90.00
#
_symmetry.space_group_name_H-M   'P 1'
#
loop_
_entity.id
_entity.type
_entity.pdbx_description
1 polymer ?
#
loop_
_entity_poly.entity_id
_entity_poly.type
_entity_poly.pdbx_seq_one_letter_code
_entity_poly.pdbx_strand_id
1 'polypeptide(L)' 'SDLSLDIASAHITTFGEKVIDTFYVTDLTGQKVDSPTRMAAIKNRLVAVLEGTEPERGGKAKAAAE' A
#
# COMPACT_ATOMS: atom_id res chain seq x y z
N SER A 1 -9.69 1.77 4.86
CA SER A 1 -8.25 1.51 4.67
C SER A 1 -7.89 0.20 5.33
N ASP A 2 -7.89 -0.90 4.57
CA ASP A 2 -7.96 -2.27 5.11
C ASP A 2 -6.67 -2.74 5.81
N LEU A 3 -5.53 -2.11 5.53
CA LEU A 3 -4.24 -2.43 6.16
C LEU A 3 -3.80 -1.41 7.22
N SER A 4 -4.52 -0.29 7.38
CA SER A 4 -4.17 0.78 8.34
C SER A 4 -2.70 1.22 8.25
N LEU A 5 -2.28 1.59 7.03
CA LEU A 5 -0.93 2.09 6.73
C LEU A 5 -1.00 3.55 6.29
N ASP A 6 0.08 4.27 6.56
CA ASP A 6 0.34 5.61 6.05
C ASP A 6 1.68 5.64 5.29
N ILE A 7 1.81 6.51 4.28
CA ILE A 7 3.03 6.67 3.50
C ILE A 7 3.83 7.82 4.10
N ALA A 8 4.90 7.49 4.82
CA ALA A 8 5.81 8.48 5.40
C ALA A 8 6.65 9.18 4.32
N SER A 9 7.07 8.45 3.27
CA SER A 9 7.71 9.04 2.09
C SER A 9 7.61 8.13 0.88
N ALA A 10 7.72 8.71 -0.31
CA ALA A 10 7.73 8.02 -1.58
C ALA A 10 8.82 8.61 -2.47
N HIS A 11 9.64 7.76 -3.08
CA HIS A 11 10.66 8.14 -4.04
C HIS A 11 10.45 7.37 -5.34
N ILE A 12 10.35 8.11 -6.44
CA ILE A 12 10.18 7.57 -7.79
C ILE A 12 11.46 7.89 -8.54
N THR A 13 12.17 6.85 -8.98
CA THR A 13 13.44 6.98 -9.71
C THR A 13 13.35 6.27 -11.05
N THR A 14 13.81 6.91 -12.11
CA THR A 14 13.88 6.32 -13.45
C THR A 14 15.34 6.01 -13.80
N PHE A 15 15.60 4.81 -14.31
CA PHE A 15 16.92 4.40 -14.82
C PHE A 15 16.78 3.81 -16.23
N GLY A 16 17.16 4.60 -17.23
CA GLY A 16 16.90 4.27 -18.63
C GLY A 16 15.40 4.11 -18.88
N GLU A 17 14.99 2.91 -19.27
CA GLU A 17 13.58 2.55 -19.53
C GLU A 17 12.86 2.01 -18.29
N LYS A 18 13.56 1.82 -17.17
CA LYS A 18 13.00 1.26 -15.94
C LYS A 18 12.55 2.34 -14.98
N VAL A 19 11.44 2.10 -14.30
CA VAL A 19 10.95 2.92 -13.19
C VAL A 19 11.02 2.10 -11.90
N ILE A 20 11.55 2.71 -10.84
CA ILE A 20 11.65 2.12 -9.51
C ILE A 20 10.92 3.04 -8.54
N ASP A 21 9.82 2.54 -7.99
CA ASP A 21 9.04 3.23 -6.97
C ASP A 21 9.33 2.64 -5.59
N THR A 22 9.75 3.47 -4.65
CA THR A 22 10.04 3.07 -3.25
C THR A 22 9.13 3.84 -2.31
N PHE A 23 8.31 3.13 -1.55
CA PHE A 23 7.42 3.70 -0.53
C PHE A 23 7.88 3.26 0.86
N TYR A 24 8.09 4.22 1.76
CA TYR A 24 8.30 3.97 3.17
C TYR A 24 6.99 4.15 3.90
N VAL A 25 6.49 3.08 4.52
CA VAL A 25 5.19 3.05 5.18
C VAL A 25 5.32 2.86 6.68
N THR A 26 4.43 3.53 7.41
CA THR A 26 4.25 3.37 8.86
C THR A 26 2.82 2.93 9.14
N ASP A 27 2.53 2.59 10.40
CA ASP A 27 1.13 2.55 10.84
C ASP A 27 0.53 3.97 10.94
N LEU A 28 -0.76 4.02 11.28
CA LEU A 28 -1.49 5.29 11.42
C LEU A 28 -1.03 6.17 12.61
N THR A 29 -0.16 5.65 13.47
CA THR A 29 0.45 6.39 14.59
C THR A 29 1.86 6.87 14.26
N GLY A 30 2.33 6.65 13.03
CA GLY A 30 3.68 7.00 12.58
C GLY A 30 4.76 6.04 13.06
N GLN A 31 4.38 4.89 13.63
CA GLN A 31 5.33 3.89 14.11
C GLN A 31 5.66 2.86 13.03
N LYS A 32 6.84 2.26 13.15
CA LYS A 32 7.27 1.17 12.27
C LYS A 32 6.39 -0.07 12.48
N VAL A 33 6.05 -0.74 11.40
CA VAL A 33 5.33 -2.02 11.46
C VAL A 33 6.33 -3.15 11.72
N ASP A 34 6.46 -3.60 12.97
CA ASP A 34 7.40 -4.67 13.36
C ASP A 34 6.74 -6.07 13.51
N SER A 35 5.41 -6.15 13.52
CA SER A 35 4.71 -7.44 13.65
C SER A 35 4.91 -8.32 12.40
N PRO A 36 5.52 -9.51 12.51
CA PRO A 36 5.77 -10.38 11.36
C PRO A 36 4.50 -10.79 10.63
N THR A 37 3.42 -11.08 11.39
CA THR A 37 2.11 -11.42 10.84
C THR A 37 1.53 -10.27 10.00
N ARG A 38 1.64 -9.02 10.50
CA ARG A 38 1.21 -7.84 9.74
C ARG A 38 2.05 -7.65 8.49
N MET A 39 3.37 -7.77 8.59
CA MET A 39 4.26 -7.66 7.44
C MET A 39 3.92 -8.68 6.35
N ALA A 40 3.64 -9.93 6.73
CA ALA A 40 3.21 -10.97 5.79
C ALA A 40 1.88 -10.63 5.12
N ALA A 41 0.87 -10.16 5.88
CA ALA A 41 -0.42 -9.76 5.34
C ALA A 41 -0.29 -8.60 4.33
N ILE A 42 0.50 -7.58 4.67
CA ILE A 42 0.78 -6.43 3.79
C ILE A 42 1.45 -6.90 2.50
N LYS A 43 2.50 -7.72 2.62
CA LYS A 43 3.22 -8.27 1.46
C LYS A 43 2.29 -9.07 0.55
N ASN A 44 1.53 -10.00 1.11
CA ASN A 44 0.65 -10.87 0.32
C ASN A 44 -0.41 -10.06 -0.42
N ARG A 45 -1.01 -9.06 0.25
CA ARG A 45 -1.97 -8.14 -0.38
C ARG A 45 -1.33 -7.38 -1.54
N LEU A 46 -0.17 -6.75 -1.31
CA LEU A 46 0.52 -5.96 -2.33
C LEU A 46 0.89 -6.80 -3.55
N VAL A 47 1.43 -8.01 -3.33
CA VAL A 47 1.77 -8.94 -4.41
C VAL A 47 0.52 -9.32 -5.21
N ALA A 48 -0.56 -9.68 -4.54
CA ALA A 48 -1.80 -10.06 -5.22
C ALA A 48 -2.39 -8.91 -6.07
N VAL A 49 -2.30 -7.65 -5.60
CA VAL A 49 -2.72 -6.48 -6.40
C VAL A 49 -1.84 -6.34 -7.65
N LEU A 50 -0.52 -6.44 -7.49
CA LEU A 50 0.43 -6.29 -8.59
C LEU A 50 0.33 -7.42 -9.62
N GLU A 51 -0.05 -8.63 -9.17
CA GLU A 51 -0.33 -9.78 -10.04
C GLU A 51 -1.73 -9.73 -10.67
N GLY A 52 -2.58 -8.78 -10.27
CA GLY A 52 -3.97 -8.68 -10.74
C GLY A 52 -4.87 -9.82 -10.27
N THR A 53 -4.50 -10.51 -9.19
CA THR A 53 -5.23 -11.66 -8.63
C THR A 53 -6.22 -11.27 -7.53
N GLU A 54 -6.23 -10.00 -7.12
CA GLU A 54 -7.24 -9.48 -6.21
C GLU A 54 -8.46 -8.94 -6.94
N PRO A 55 -9.68 -9.14 -6.42
CA PRO A 55 -10.86 -8.45 -6.93
C PRO A 55 -10.69 -6.94 -6.72
N GLU A 56 -10.83 -6.17 -7.80
CA GLU A 56 -10.94 -4.71 -7.81
C GLU A 56 -11.84 -4.26 -6.66
N ARG A 57 -11.32 -3.41 -5.78
CA ARG A 57 -12.08 -2.90 -4.63
C ARG A 57 -13.21 -2.02 -5.16
N GLY A 58 -14.43 -2.56 -5.18
CA GLY A 58 -15.63 -1.86 -5.63
C GLY A 58 -15.71 -0.44 -5.05
N GLY A 59 -15.70 0.57 -5.93
CA GLY A 59 -15.79 1.97 -5.55
C GLY A 59 -17.12 2.28 -4.87
N LYS A 60 -17.13 2.39 -3.55
CA LYS A 60 -18.16 3.12 -2.78
C LYS A 60 -17.53 3.79 -1.56
N ALA A 61 -16.89 4.94 -1.79
CA ALA A 61 -16.64 5.94 -0.77
C ALA A 61 -16.77 7.37 -1.35
N LYS A 62 -17.70 7.58 -2.29
CA LYS A 62 -18.15 8.91 -2.72
C LYS A 62 -19.66 8.90 -2.93
N ALA A 63 -20.40 8.82 -1.82
CA ALA A 63 -21.84 9.12 -1.76
C ALA A 63 -22.27 9.20 -0.28
N ALA A 64 -21.73 10.16 0.48
CA ALA A 64 -22.26 10.57 1.79
C ALA A 64 -21.55 11.85 2.23
N ALA A 65 -21.85 12.96 1.56
CA ALA A 65 -21.66 14.32 2.03
C ALA A 65 -22.43 15.24 1.07
N GLU A 66 -23.75 15.27 1.25
CA GLU A 66 -24.55 16.47 1.04
C GLU A 66 -25.06 16.89 2.42
#